data_AF-A0A8T5KR91-F1
#
_entry.id   AF-A0A8T5KR91-F1
#
_cell.length_a   1.000
_cell.length_b   1.000
_cell.length_c   1.000
_cell.angle_alpha   90.00
_cell.angle_beta   90.00
_cell.angle_gamma   90.00
#
_symmetry.space_group_name_H-M   'P 1'
#
loop_
_entity.id
_entity.type
_entity.pdbx_description
1 polymer ?
#
loop_
_entity_poly.entity_id
_entity_poly.type
_entity_poly.pdbx_seq_one_letter_code
_entity_poly.pdbx_strand_id
1 'polypeptide(L)'
;QFNAVSVSSSDQKLTADNEWYEHVSNLYPEDIYQAQLDKRLGEHFCGDGTCNSDEDCITCPEDCGGCPICEDVNSDGFINVIDLAMVIFVQSRHQGDPYWHAYDHMDMTGDGMINFYDVSAIINNMGQVC
;
A
#
# COMPACT_ATOMS: atom_id res chain seq x y z
N GLN A 1 -44.84 -13.92 13.66
CA GLN A 1 -44.41 -12.51 13.66
C GLN A 1 -42.91 -12.52 13.90
N PHE A 2 -42.12 -12.11 12.91
CA PHE A 2 -40.68 -11.88 13.07
C PHE A 2 -40.41 -10.47 12.55
N ASN A 3 -39.73 -9.68 13.37
CA ASN A 3 -39.49 -8.26 13.14
C ASN A 3 -38.51 -8.05 11.98
N ALA A 4 -38.83 -7.08 11.12
CA ALA A 4 -37.89 -6.55 10.14
C ALA A 4 -36.83 -5.70 10.86
N VAL A 5 -35.56 -5.98 10.61
CA VAL A 5 -34.43 -5.11 10.96
C VAL A 5 -34.37 -4.01 9.91
N SER A 6 -34.44 -2.74 10.33
CA SER A 6 -34.29 -1.61 9.42
C SER A 6 -32.82 -1.43 9.04
N VAL A 7 -32.51 -1.61 7.76
CA VAL A 7 -31.21 -1.28 7.17
C VAL A 7 -31.18 0.22 6.88
N SER A 8 -30.12 0.90 7.33
CA SER A 8 -29.92 2.34 7.11
C SER A 8 -29.61 2.64 5.65
N SER A 9 -29.98 3.85 5.21
CA SER A 9 -29.91 4.35 3.83
C SER A 9 -28.52 4.45 3.19
N SER A 10 -27.49 3.86 3.80
CA SER A 10 -26.14 3.72 3.24
C SER A 10 -26.03 2.55 2.25
N ASP A 11 -26.91 1.56 2.34
CA ASP A 11 -26.74 0.27 1.62
C ASP A 11 -27.40 0.27 0.23
N GLN A 12 -27.80 1.45 -0.28
CA GLN A 12 -28.63 1.56 -1.46
C GLN A 12 -27.89 1.75 -2.79
N LYS A 13 -26.61 1.39 -2.87
CA LYS A 13 -25.87 1.45 -4.14
C LYS A 13 -25.12 0.15 -4.47
N LEU A 14 -25.80 -0.97 -4.38
CA LEU A 14 -25.41 -2.22 -5.06
C LEU A 14 -26.28 -2.44 -6.31
N THR A 15 -26.43 -1.43 -7.15
CA THR A 15 -27.01 -1.60 -8.49
C THR A 15 -26.28 -0.72 -9.51
N ALA A 16 -25.89 -1.37 -10.62
CA ALA A 16 -24.91 -0.97 -11.64
C ALA A 16 -23.47 -1.21 -11.12
N ASP A 17 -22.74 -2.24 -11.54
CA ASP A 17 -22.43 -2.56 -12.94
C ASP A 17 -22.40 -4.08 -13.20
N ASN A 18 -23.39 -4.57 -13.96
CA ASN A 18 -23.55 -5.99 -14.33
C ASN A 18 -22.63 -6.42 -15.50
N GLU A 19 -21.37 -6.00 -15.55
CA GLU A 19 -20.44 -6.43 -16.60
C GLU A 19 -19.52 -7.60 -16.19
N TRP A 20 -19.60 -8.06 -14.93
CA TRP A 20 -18.69 -9.09 -14.41
C TRP A 20 -19.18 -10.53 -14.55
N TYR A 21 -20.43 -10.77 -14.95
CA TYR A 21 -21.04 -12.10 -14.91
C TYR A 21 -20.74 -13.00 -16.13
N GLU A 22 -20.20 -12.48 -17.23
CA GLU A 22 -19.93 -13.32 -18.41
C GLU A 22 -18.59 -14.06 -18.36
N HIS A 23 -17.61 -13.59 -17.56
CA HIS A 23 -16.25 -14.15 -17.56
C HIS A 23 -15.94 -15.18 -16.45
N VAL A 24 -16.83 -15.36 -15.47
CA VAL A 24 -16.58 -16.26 -14.31
C VAL A 24 -17.09 -17.70 -14.52
N SER A 25 -17.67 -17.99 -15.68
CA SER A 25 -18.34 -19.27 -15.98
C SER A 25 -17.42 -20.47 -16.18
N ASN A 26 -16.09 -20.26 -16.18
CA ASN A 26 -15.07 -21.29 -16.46
C ASN A 26 -14.07 -21.53 -15.30
N LEU A 27 -14.31 -20.98 -14.11
CA LEU A 27 -13.42 -21.14 -12.96
C LEU A 27 -13.90 -22.27 -12.04
N TYR A 28 -12.99 -23.03 -11.43
CA TYR A 28 -13.36 -24.09 -10.48
C TYR A 28 -13.95 -23.47 -9.20
N PRO A 29 -14.79 -24.19 -8.42
CA PRO A 29 -15.46 -23.64 -7.24
C PRO A 29 -14.53 -23.00 -6.19
N GLU A 30 -13.28 -23.47 -6.09
CA GLU A 30 -12.26 -22.92 -5.18
C GLU A 30 -11.64 -21.59 -5.70
N ASP A 31 -11.59 -21.42 -7.02
CA ASP A 31 -11.09 -20.20 -7.68
C ASP A 31 -12.11 -19.05 -7.57
N ILE A 32 -13.40 -19.38 -7.49
CA ILE A 32 -14.50 -18.42 -7.27
C ILE A 32 -14.39 -17.80 -5.87
N TYR A 33 -14.05 -18.61 -4.86
CA TYR A 33 -13.87 -18.14 -3.48
C TYR A 33 -12.71 -17.16 -3.36
N GLN A 34 -11.58 -17.44 -4.03
CA GLN A 34 -10.43 -16.53 -4.03
C GLN A 34 -10.68 -15.27 -4.88
N ALA A 35 -11.32 -15.39 -6.04
CA ALA A 35 -11.70 -14.21 -6.83
C ALA A 35 -12.74 -13.31 -6.11
N GLN A 36 -13.62 -13.88 -5.29
CA GLN A 36 -14.55 -13.11 -4.45
C GLN A 36 -13.87 -12.49 -3.23
N LEU A 37 -12.81 -13.11 -2.70
CA LEU A 37 -11.99 -12.54 -1.64
C LEU A 37 -11.12 -11.41 -2.18
N ASP A 38 -10.46 -11.57 -3.33
CA ASP A 38 -9.66 -10.52 -3.97
C ASP A 38 -10.51 -9.32 -4.35
N LYS A 39 -11.77 -9.51 -4.77
CA LYS A 39 -12.69 -8.40 -5.05
C LYS A 39 -13.27 -7.73 -3.81
N ARG A 40 -13.32 -8.42 -2.66
CA ARG A 40 -13.74 -7.84 -1.37
C ARG A 40 -12.58 -7.30 -0.52
N LEU A 41 -11.36 -7.75 -0.76
CA LEU A 41 -10.15 -7.42 0.01
C LEU A 41 -9.19 -6.52 -0.78
N GLY A 42 -9.23 -6.56 -2.11
CA GLY A 42 -8.35 -5.79 -2.98
C GLY A 42 -8.92 -4.45 -3.45
N GLU A 43 -10.25 -4.29 -3.49
CA GLU A 43 -10.89 -2.97 -3.73
C GLU A 43 -10.93 -2.09 -2.46
N HIS A 44 -10.58 -2.65 -1.29
CA HIS A 44 -10.79 -2.01 -0.01
C HIS A 44 -9.50 -1.78 0.80
N PHE A 45 -8.37 -2.33 0.35
CA PHE A 45 -7.08 -2.07 0.97
C PHE A 45 -6.33 -0.92 0.28
N CYS A 46 -6.37 -0.82 -1.04
CA CYS A 46 -5.98 0.40 -1.76
C CYS A 46 -6.94 0.60 -2.96
N GLY A 47 -7.02 1.81 -3.50
CA GLY A 47 -7.83 2.23 -4.62
C GLY A 47 -9.21 2.79 -4.28
N ASP A 48 -9.53 3.04 -3.00
CA ASP A 48 -10.84 3.57 -2.58
C ASP A 48 -10.89 5.12 -2.51
N GLY A 49 -9.73 5.77 -2.72
CA GLY A 49 -9.55 7.22 -2.70
C GLY A 49 -9.47 7.84 -1.29
N THR A 50 -9.37 7.02 -0.25
CA THR A 50 -9.29 7.44 1.15
C THR A 50 -8.18 6.70 1.88
N CYS A 51 -7.20 7.43 2.42
CA CYS A 51 -6.17 6.82 3.27
C CYS A 51 -6.75 6.33 4.61
N ASN A 52 -6.97 5.02 4.75
CA ASN A 52 -7.49 4.40 5.97
C ASN A 52 -6.39 4.11 7.00
N SER A 53 -6.76 3.76 8.24
CA SER A 53 -5.79 3.56 9.34
C SER A 53 -4.93 2.31 9.22
N ASP A 54 -5.33 1.38 8.37
CA ASP A 54 -4.63 0.14 8.02
C ASP A 54 -3.87 0.24 6.70
N GLU A 55 -3.89 1.43 6.09
CA GLU A 55 -3.16 1.77 4.88
C GLU A 55 -1.94 2.61 5.23
N ASP A 56 -0.90 2.46 4.41
CA ASP A 56 0.31 3.26 4.53
C ASP A 56 0.69 3.81 3.15
N CYS A 57 1.31 4.99 3.12
CA CYS A 57 1.80 5.61 1.89
C CYS A 57 2.81 4.75 1.11
N ILE A 58 3.48 3.79 1.78
CA ILE A 58 4.36 2.80 1.14
C ILE A 58 3.54 1.74 0.39
N THR A 59 2.45 1.24 0.98
CA THR A 59 1.66 0.14 0.40
C THR A 59 0.51 0.61 -0.47
N CYS A 60 -0.03 1.79 -0.21
CA CYS A 60 -1.17 2.43 -0.88
C CYS A 60 -0.89 3.90 -1.26
N PRO A 61 0.16 4.19 -2.05
CA PRO A 61 0.50 5.56 -2.45
C PRO A 61 -0.59 6.26 -3.27
N GLU A 62 -1.50 5.50 -3.88
CA GLU A 62 -2.63 6.02 -4.67
C GLU A 62 -3.72 6.68 -3.81
N ASP A 63 -3.93 6.19 -2.59
CA ASP A 63 -4.93 6.71 -1.65
C ASP A 63 -4.33 7.62 -0.57
N CYS A 64 -3.15 7.25 -0.05
CA CYS A 64 -2.45 7.99 0.99
C CYS A 64 -1.53 9.11 0.46
N GLY A 65 -1.30 9.15 -0.85
CA GLY A 65 -0.35 10.06 -1.48
C GLY A 65 1.10 9.66 -1.19
N GLY A 66 2.02 10.56 -1.54
CA GLY A 66 3.44 10.35 -1.25
C GLY A 66 3.71 10.40 0.25
N CYS A 67 4.54 9.50 0.76
CA CYS A 67 4.99 9.56 2.14
C CYS A 67 5.55 10.94 2.45
N PRO A 68 5.23 11.52 3.63
CA PRO A 68 5.95 12.68 4.13
C PRO A 68 7.45 12.44 3.98
N ILE A 69 8.23 13.47 3.66
CA ILE A 69 9.69 13.33 3.66
C ILE A 69 10.12 13.16 5.11
N CYS A 70 10.06 11.92 5.55
CA CYS A 70 10.42 11.44 6.85
C CYS A 70 11.19 10.16 6.58
N GLU A 71 12.44 10.09 7.04
CA GLU A 71 13.33 8.96 6.76
C GLU A 71 12.97 7.68 7.56
N ASP A 72 11.69 7.51 7.87
CA ASP A 72 11.03 6.33 8.40
C ASP A 72 10.55 5.47 7.23
N VAL A 73 11.33 4.43 6.90
CA VAL A 73 11.10 3.59 5.69
C VAL A 73 10.25 2.37 5.94
N ASN A 74 9.93 2.10 7.21
CA ASN A 74 9.04 1.00 7.57
C ASN A 74 7.71 1.50 8.16
N SER A 75 7.54 2.82 8.23
CA SER A 75 6.36 3.53 8.73
C SER A 75 6.01 3.16 10.17
N ASP A 76 7.02 2.98 11.04
CA ASP A 76 6.79 2.68 12.46
C ASP A 76 6.67 3.94 13.35
N GLY A 77 6.85 5.13 12.75
CA GLY A 77 6.80 6.44 13.36
C GLY A 77 8.14 6.90 13.95
N PHE A 78 9.21 6.11 13.85
CA PHE A 78 10.50 6.40 14.48
C PHE A 78 11.68 6.12 13.57
N ILE A 79 12.50 7.13 13.32
CA ILE A 79 13.76 6.96 12.57
C ILE A 79 14.80 6.31 13.46
N ASN A 80 15.08 5.03 13.23
CA ASN A 80 15.92 4.21 14.07
C ASN A 80 16.86 3.27 13.27
N VAL A 81 17.44 2.28 13.95
CA VAL A 81 18.39 1.36 13.32
C VAL A 81 17.72 0.42 12.31
N ILE A 82 16.40 0.23 12.42
CA ILE A 82 15.62 -0.58 11.49
C ILE A 82 15.53 0.14 10.13
N ASP A 83 15.28 1.44 10.12
CA ASP A 83 15.27 2.26 8.91
C ASP A 83 16.62 2.24 8.21
N LEU A 84 17.66 2.43 9.01
CA LEU A 84 19.03 2.39 8.54
C LEU A 84 19.37 1.02 7.94
N ALA A 85 18.96 -0.07 8.60
CA ALA A 85 19.22 -1.41 8.13
C ALA A 85 18.56 -1.67 6.77
N MET A 86 17.30 -1.25 6.60
CA MET A 86 16.57 -1.44 5.35
C MET A 86 17.29 -0.80 4.17
N VAL A 87 17.68 0.47 4.28
CA VAL A 87 18.42 1.17 3.21
C VAL A 87 19.79 0.52 2.95
N ILE A 88 20.50 0.10 4.00
CA ILE A 88 21.80 -0.59 3.86
C ILE A 88 21.68 -1.90 3.08
N PHE A 89 20.59 -2.66 3.27
CA PHE A 89 20.40 -3.98 2.65
C PHE A 89 20.02 -3.92 1.17
N VAL A 90 19.47 -2.79 0.69
CA VAL A 90 19.01 -2.63 -0.70
C VAL A 90 19.91 -1.73 -1.55
N GLN A 91 21.14 -1.47 -1.10
CA GLN A 91 22.10 -0.65 -1.84
C GLN A 91 22.36 -1.18 -3.26
N SER A 92 22.75 -0.26 -4.16
CA SER A 92 23.01 -0.49 -5.58
C SER A 92 21.77 -0.78 -6.44
N ARG A 93 20.57 -0.58 -5.89
CA ARG A 93 19.33 -0.55 -6.67
C ARG A 93 19.16 0.81 -7.33
N HIS A 94 18.50 0.87 -8.48
CA HIS A 94 18.25 2.13 -9.18
C HIS A 94 16.97 2.09 -10.02
N GLN A 95 16.48 3.27 -10.44
CA GLN A 95 15.21 3.45 -11.17
C GLN A 95 15.05 2.56 -12.43
N GLY A 96 16.14 2.12 -13.03
CA GLY A 96 16.12 1.19 -14.19
C GLY A 96 15.94 -0.30 -13.85
N ASP A 97 15.93 -0.68 -12.57
CA ASP A 97 15.88 -2.08 -12.17
C ASP A 97 14.47 -2.68 -12.31
N PRO A 98 14.38 -3.99 -12.63
CA PRO A 98 13.15 -4.72 -12.42
C PRO A 98 12.70 -4.60 -10.96
N TYR A 99 11.42 -4.31 -10.74
CA TYR A 99 10.82 -4.14 -9.42
C TYR A 99 11.30 -2.90 -8.63
N TRP A 100 11.78 -1.84 -9.31
CA TRP A 100 12.11 -0.57 -8.66
C TRP A 100 11.01 -0.02 -7.76
N HIS A 101 9.74 -0.15 -8.16
CA HIS A 101 8.56 0.29 -7.38
C HIS A 101 8.45 -0.34 -5.99
N ALA A 102 9.19 -1.41 -5.70
CA ALA A 102 9.23 -2.03 -4.37
C ALA A 102 10.30 -1.42 -3.46
N TYR A 103 11.17 -0.55 -3.99
CA TYR A 103 12.35 0.00 -3.30
C TYR A 103 12.48 1.51 -3.45
N ASP A 104 11.72 2.14 -4.34
CA ASP A 104 11.82 3.56 -4.66
C ASP A 104 11.61 4.50 -3.46
N HIS A 105 10.83 4.08 -2.46
CA HIS A 105 10.69 4.77 -1.18
C HIS A 105 11.97 4.80 -0.32
N MET A 106 13.01 4.04 -0.67
CA MET A 106 14.31 4.06 0.01
C MET A 106 15.34 4.97 -0.69
N ASP A 107 14.98 5.60 -1.83
CA ASP A 107 15.74 6.66 -2.49
C ASP A 107 15.43 8.01 -1.85
N MET A 108 16.06 8.25 -0.70
CA MET A 108 15.83 9.43 0.13
C MET A 108 16.30 10.73 -0.51
N THR A 109 17.28 10.63 -1.40
CA THR A 109 17.80 11.80 -2.11
C THR A 109 17.05 12.10 -3.40
N GLY A 110 16.24 11.15 -3.89
CA GLY A 110 15.50 11.26 -5.14
C GLY A 110 16.43 11.30 -6.36
N ASP A 111 17.63 10.75 -6.25
CA ASP A 111 18.66 10.77 -7.30
C ASP A 111 18.55 9.57 -8.27
N GLY A 112 17.59 8.68 -8.01
CA GLY A 112 17.32 7.47 -8.76
C GLY A 112 18.24 6.29 -8.41
N MET A 113 19.04 6.39 -7.34
CA MET A 113 20.05 5.40 -6.96
C MET A 113 20.07 5.19 -5.44
N ILE A 114 19.73 4.00 -4.95
CA ILE A 114 19.88 3.69 -3.52
C ILE A 114 21.35 3.43 -3.21
N ASN A 115 21.98 4.34 -2.49
CA ASN A 115 23.41 4.35 -2.21
C ASN A 115 23.75 4.97 -0.84
N PHE A 116 25.02 5.28 -0.62
CA PHE A 116 25.48 5.83 0.66
C PHE A 116 24.87 7.21 0.98
N TYR A 117 24.47 7.98 -0.03
CA TYR A 117 23.82 9.28 0.17
C TYR A 117 22.46 9.10 0.84
N ASP A 118 21.70 8.06 0.51
CA ASP A 118 20.41 7.76 1.17
C ASP A 118 20.61 7.26 2.59
N VAL A 119 21.64 6.42 2.81
CA VAL A 119 22.06 6.02 4.15
C VAL A 119 22.39 7.24 5.01
N SER A 120 23.04 8.26 4.42
CA SER A 120 23.36 9.49 5.14
C SER A 120 22.12 10.29 5.54
N ALA A 121 21.05 10.26 4.73
CA ALA A 121 19.78 10.89 5.06
C ALA A 121 19.18 10.27 6.33
N ILE A 122 19.14 8.93 6.41
CA ILE A 122 18.68 8.22 7.63
C ILE A 122 19.54 8.61 8.85
N ILE A 123 20.87 8.52 8.71
CA ILE A 123 21.79 8.77 9.83
C ILE A 123 21.62 10.19 10.40
N ASN A 124 21.42 11.18 9.53
CA ASN A 124 21.28 12.58 9.95
C ASN A 124 19.99 12.83 10.74
N ASN A 125 18.98 11.97 10.61
CA ASN A 125 17.67 12.12 11.24
C ASN A 125 17.37 11.05 12.29
N MET A 126 18.35 10.21 12.67
CA MET A 126 18.16 9.19 13.71
C MET A 126 17.64 9.77 15.03
N GLY A 127 16.63 9.10 15.59
CA GLY A 127 15.98 9.46 16.85
C GLY A 127 14.86 10.49 16.70
N GLN A 128 14.53 10.92 15.48
CA GLN A 128 13.35 11.74 15.22
C GLN A 128 12.07 10.88 15.17
N VAL A 129 10.94 11.55 15.33
CA VAL A 129 9.59 10.98 15.25
C VAL A 129 8.89 11.65 14.08
N CYS A 130 8.14 10.88 13.32
CA CYS A 130 7.51 11.27 12.07
C CYS A 130 6.00 11.45 12.23
#